data_AF-A0A8T0MIB5-F1
#
_entry.id   AF-A0A8T0MIB5-F1
#
_cell.length_a   1.000
_cell.length_b   1.000
_cell.length_c   1.000
_cell.angle_alpha   90.00
_cell.angle_beta   90.00
_cell.angle_gamma   90.00
#
_symmetry.space_group_name_H-M   'P 1'
#
loop_
_entity.id
_entity.type
_entity.pdbx_description
1 polymer ?
#
loop_
_entity_poly.entity_id
_entity_poly.type
_entity_poly.pdbx_seq_one_letter_code
_entity_poly.pdbx_strand_id
1 'polypeptide(L)'
;MSEDEFNAKCPYCRKNCNCKGCLRMRGVEEPPKKKISEENQIRYACHVLRLLLPWLRKLRQEQMEEKEFEAKIKGASVDKVQLEQAECNLDERVYCNNCRTSIVDFHRSCKCCFYDLCLACCWEMRKGDVPGGEEVQWTEPEKRSRDYVFGTTPKSKDGNERVSLSSHSPNAEPCNGIAAIEDPNNPLLLWKANSDGSITCPPNKLGGCGGSLLELKCLLPEKMLSELEEKADRIVRSEIFAKAVARSSGQCPCYDHSGNIRAQDWREAANRKGLSDNHLYCPVPPVSRRMTWSTFRCIGQGVSL
;
A
#
# COMPACT_ATOMS: atom_id res chain seq x y z
N MET A 1 -19.77 0.50 -43.42
CA MET A 1 -18.42 0.29 -42.86
C MET A 1 -17.87 -0.95 -43.52
N SER A 2 -16.69 -0.86 -44.13
CA SER A 2 -16.02 -2.05 -44.65
C SER A 2 -15.49 -2.91 -43.51
N GLU A 3 -15.20 -4.18 -43.81
CA GLU A 3 -14.59 -5.11 -42.85
C GLU A 3 -13.22 -4.59 -42.35
N ASP A 4 -12.46 -3.93 -43.22
CA ASP A 4 -11.20 -3.28 -42.87
C ASP A 4 -11.38 -2.10 -41.90
N GLU A 5 -12.40 -1.26 -42.10
CA GLU A 5 -12.73 -0.17 -41.18
C GLU A 5 -13.15 -0.68 -39.80
N PHE A 6 -13.83 -1.83 -39.75
CA PHE A 6 -14.21 -2.49 -38.51
C PHE A 6 -12.98 -3.06 -37.79
N ASN A 7 -12.12 -3.78 -38.51
CA ASN A 7 -10.88 -4.35 -37.96
C ASN A 7 -9.92 -3.26 -37.45
N ALA A 8 -9.86 -2.10 -38.11
CA ALA A 8 -9.05 -0.95 -37.67
C ALA A 8 -9.53 -0.31 -36.36
N LYS A 9 -10.79 -0.54 -35.96
CA LYS A 9 -11.39 -0.02 -34.71
C LYS A 9 -11.53 -1.07 -33.62
N CYS A 10 -11.56 -2.36 -33.97
CA CYS A 10 -11.75 -3.46 -33.03
C CYS A 10 -10.57 -3.60 -32.04
N PRO A 11 -10.79 -3.46 -30.71
CA PRO A 11 -9.73 -3.61 -29.71
C PRO A 11 -9.07 -5.00 -29.73
N TYR A 12 -9.79 -6.05 -30.10
CA TYR A 12 -9.23 -7.41 -30.24
C TYR A 12 -8.29 -7.52 -31.43
N CYS A 13 -8.72 -7.09 -32.62
CA CYS A 13 -7.88 -7.09 -33.83
C CYS A 13 -6.62 -6.22 -33.65
N ARG A 14 -6.72 -5.17 -32.81
CA ARG A 14 -5.59 -4.32 -32.41
C ARG A 14 -4.79 -4.83 -31.20
N LYS A 15 -5.12 -6.00 -30.66
CA LYS A 15 -4.46 -6.64 -29.50
C LYS A 15 -4.45 -5.77 -28.22
N ASN A 16 -5.49 -4.95 -28.05
CA ASN A 16 -5.68 -4.03 -26.93
C ASN A 16 -6.91 -4.38 -26.06
N CYS A 17 -7.68 -5.42 -26.39
CA CYS A 17 -8.82 -5.84 -25.59
C CYS A 17 -8.37 -6.60 -24.33
N ASN A 18 -8.84 -6.15 -23.16
CA ASN A 18 -8.56 -6.77 -21.86
C ASN A 18 -9.74 -7.56 -21.29
N CYS A 19 -10.78 -7.86 -22.10
CA CYS A 19 -11.92 -8.61 -21.61
C CYS A 19 -11.54 -10.08 -21.33
N LYS A 20 -12.21 -10.70 -20.36
CA LYS A 20 -11.97 -12.08 -19.92
C LYS A 20 -12.01 -13.10 -21.06
N GLY A 21 -12.89 -12.90 -22.06
CA GLY A 21 -12.98 -13.74 -23.24
C GLY A 21 -11.74 -13.65 -24.13
N CYS A 22 -11.32 -12.42 -24.48
CA CYS A 22 -10.15 -12.18 -25.31
C CYS A 22 -8.84 -12.64 -24.65
N LEU A 23 -8.70 -12.44 -23.33
CA LEU A 23 -7.53 -12.88 -22.56
C LEU A 23 -7.39 -14.40 -22.44
N ARG A 24 -8.49 -15.15 -22.58
CA ARG A 24 -8.52 -16.62 -22.43
C ARG A 24 -8.51 -17.36 -23.76
N MET A 25 -8.51 -16.65 -24.89
CA MET A 25 -8.48 -17.26 -26.21
C MET A 25 -7.12 -17.94 -26.44
N ARG A 26 -7.13 -19.24 -26.77
CA ARG A 26 -5.94 -20.01 -27.13
C ARG A 26 -5.60 -19.77 -28.60
N GLY A 27 -4.30 -19.75 -28.94
CA GLY A 27 -3.83 -19.57 -30.33
C GLY A 27 -3.73 -18.12 -30.79
N VAL A 28 -3.89 -17.14 -29.88
CA VAL A 28 -3.65 -15.73 -30.18
C VAL A 28 -2.16 -15.48 -30.16
N GLU A 29 -1.59 -15.02 -31.28
CA GLU A 29 -0.21 -14.53 -31.30
C GLU A 29 0.00 -13.46 -30.23
N GLU A 30 1.05 -13.64 -29.42
CA GLU A 30 1.43 -12.68 -28.39
C GLU A 30 1.58 -11.28 -29.02
N PRO A 31 1.05 -10.24 -28.37
CA PRO A 31 1.26 -8.89 -28.86
C PRO A 31 2.77 -8.60 -28.91
N PRO A 32 3.25 -7.86 -29.93
CA PRO A 32 4.65 -7.50 -30.02
C PRO A 32 5.07 -6.75 -28.76
N LYS A 33 6.08 -7.29 -28.06
CA LYS A 33 6.64 -6.66 -26.86
C LYS A 33 7.12 -5.26 -27.22
N LYS A 34 6.51 -4.21 -26.64
CA LYS A 34 6.99 -2.84 -26.85
C LYS A 34 8.37 -2.72 -26.21
N LYS A 35 9.41 -2.60 -27.02
CA LYS A 35 10.77 -2.35 -26.55
C LYS A 35 10.83 -0.93 -25.98
N ILE A 36 11.07 -0.84 -24.67
CA ILE A 36 11.39 0.43 -24.01
C ILE A 36 12.89 0.66 -24.23
N SER A 37 13.28 1.84 -24.71
CA SER A 37 14.70 2.17 -24.88
C SER A 37 15.43 2.11 -23.53
N GLU A 38 16.72 1.75 -23.55
CA GLU A 38 17.55 1.66 -22.35
C GLU A 38 17.54 2.98 -21.55
N GLU A 39 17.61 4.13 -22.23
CA GLU A 39 17.49 5.45 -21.60
C GLU A 39 16.18 5.60 -20.81
N ASN A 40 15.06 5.12 -21.36
CA ASN A 40 13.76 5.17 -20.71
C ASN A 40 13.66 4.18 -19.53
N GLN A 41 14.30 3.02 -19.64
CA GLN A 41 14.38 2.06 -18.54
C GLN A 41 15.19 2.64 -17.37
N ILE A 42 16.35 3.24 -17.64
CA ILE A 42 17.19 3.92 -16.64
C ILE A 42 16.40 5.04 -15.97
N ARG A 43 15.71 5.87 -16.76
CA ARG A 43 14.88 6.96 -16.24
C ARG A 43 13.76 6.45 -15.33
N TYR A 44 13.08 5.38 -15.73
CA TYR A 44 12.03 4.77 -14.92
C TYR A 44 12.60 4.20 -13.62
N ALA A 45 13.72 3.48 -13.68
CA ALA A 45 14.40 2.95 -12.50
C ALA A 45 14.82 4.06 -11.52
N CYS A 46 15.41 5.15 -12.03
CA CYS A 46 15.79 6.31 -11.20
C CYS A 46 14.56 6.97 -10.55
N HIS A 47 13.45 7.05 -11.28
CA HIS A 47 12.20 7.58 -10.72
C HIS A 47 11.64 6.70 -9.61
N VAL A 48 11.62 5.38 -9.80
CA VAL A 48 11.20 4.41 -8.77
C VAL A 48 12.13 4.51 -7.55
N LEU A 49 13.44 4.59 -7.76
CA LEU A 49 14.41 4.75 -6.68
C LEU A 49 14.16 6.02 -5.87
N ARG A 50 13.90 7.16 -6.53
CA ARG A 50 13.57 8.43 -5.89
C ARG A 50 12.33 8.32 -4.98
N LEU A 51 11.33 7.55 -5.42
CA LEU A 51 10.10 7.35 -4.67
C LEU A 51 10.26 6.39 -3.50
N LEU A 52 11.00 5.29 -3.67
CA LEU A 52 11.09 4.22 -2.68
C LEU A 52 12.19 4.42 -1.64
N LEU A 53 13.27 5.13 -1.97
CA LEU A 53 14.40 5.31 -1.05
C LEU A 53 14.01 5.93 0.31
N PRO A 54 13.14 6.96 0.39
CA PRO A 54 12.67 7.47 1.67
C PRO A 54 11.95 6.41 2.52
N TRP A 55 11.16 5.54 1.89
CA TRP A 55 10.47 4.45 2.57
C TRP A 55 11.43 3.37 3.06
N LEU A 56 12.45 3.04 2.27
CA LEU A 56 13.50 2.11 2.67
C LEU A 56 14.26 2.63 3.90
N ARG A 57 14.59 3.92 3.93
CA ARG A 57 15.24 4.56 5.08
C ARG A 57 14.36 4.52 6.32
N LYS A 58 13.07 4.85 6.17
CA LYS A 58 12.11 4.76 7.26
C LYS A 58 12.02 3.33 7.80
N LEU A 59 11.87 2.33 6.92
CA LEU A 59 11.85 0.92 7.30
C LEU A 59 13.11 0.51 8.07
N ARG A 60 14.30 0.91 7.60
CA ARG A 60 15.56 0.60 8.32
C ARG A 60 15.58 1.26 9.70
N GLN A 61 15.18 2.52 9.79
CA GLN A 61 15.15 3.24 11.06
C GLN A 61 14.26 2.52 12.08
N GLU A 62 13.07 2.13 11.66
CA GLU A 62 12.10 1.35 12.44
C GLU A 62 12.68 0.00 12.92
N GLN A 63 13.40 -0.71 12.04
CA GLN A 63 14.08 -1.96 12.38
C GLN A 63 15.20 -1.76 13.40
N MET A 64 15.99 -0.70 13.24
CA MET A 64 17.10 -0.39 14.13
C MET A 64 16.61 -0.01 15.53
N GLU A 65 15.55 0.80 15.62
CA GLU A 65 14.92 1.16 16.90
C GLU A 65 14.42 -0.09 17.64
N GLU A 66 13.78 -1.02 16.94
CA GLU A 66 13.33 -2.27 17.55
C GLU A 66 14.51 -3.16 17.96
N LYS A 67 15.58 -3.22 17.15
CA LYS A 67 16.78 -3.99 17.47
C LYS A 67 17.54 -3.42 18.67
N GLU A 68 17.60 -2.10 18.78
CA GLU A 68 18.12 -1.41 19.97
C GLU A 68 17.29 -1.73 21.21
N PHE A 69 15.98 -1.82 21.06
CA PHE A 69 15.10 -2.23 22.15
C PHE A 69 15.37 -3.68 22.59
N GLU A 70 15.51 -4.59 21.63
CA GLU A 70 15.87 -5.99 21.88
C GLU A 70 17.23 -6.11 22.59
N ALA A 71 18.20 -5.28 22.21
CA ALA A 71 19.50 -5.20 22.87
C ALA A 71 19.38 -4.79 24.34
N LYS A 72 18.51 -3.82 24.65
CA LYS A 72 18.23 -3.36 26.02
C LYS A 72 17.59 -4.47 26.86
N ILE A 73 16.58 -5.17 26.33
CA ILE A 73 15.93 -6.30 27.02
C ILE A 73 16.97 -7.39 27.36
N LYS A 74 17.86 -7.70 26.40
CA LYS A 74 18.88 -8.75 26.56
C LYS A 74 20.11 -8.29 27.36
N GLY A 75 20.21 -7.02 27.73
CA GLY A 75 21.41 -6.46 28.38
C GLY A 75 22.67 -6.54 27.51
N ALA A 76 22.53 -6.46 26.19
CA ALA A 76 23.60 -6.62 25.20
C ALA A 76 23.82 -5.35 24.36
N SER A 77 24.93 -5.27 23.63
CA SER A 77 25.13 -4.26 22.59
C SER A 77 24.39 -4.66 21.31
N VAL A 78 23.94 -3.67 20.52
CA VAL A 78 23.17 -3.89 19.28
C VAL A 78 23.86 -4.85 18.31
N ASP A 79 25.18 -4.73 18.15
CA ASP A 79 25.97 -5.59 17.25
C ASP A 79 26.04 -7.05 17.70
N LYS A 80 25.79 -7.32 18.99
CA LYS A 80 25.78 -8.67 19.55
C LYS A 80 24.39 -9.32 19.49
N VAL A 81 23.35 -8.55 19.17
CA VAL A 81 22.00 -9.09 19.00
C VAL A 81 21.95 -9.82 17.66
N GLN A 82 21.98 -11.15 17.74
CA GLN A 82 21.71 -12.03 16.60
C GLN A 82 20.20 -12.28 16.53
N LEU A 83 19.62 -12.01 15.36
CA LEU A 83 18.20 -12.27 15.10
C LEU A 83 18.03 -13.65 14.46
N GLU A 84 17.03 -14.38 14.92
CA GLU A 84 16.63 -15.63 14.29
C GLU A 84 15.89 -15.30 12.98
N GLN A 85 16.35 -15.88 11.88
CA GLN A 85 15.64 -15.76 10.61
C GLN A 85 14.49 -16.78 10.58
N ALA A 86 13.26 -16.28 10.43
CA ALA A 86 12.08 -17.12 10.27
C ALA A 86 12.04 -17.73 8.87
N GLU A 87 11.66 -19.01 8.79
CA GLU A 87 11.45 -19.70 7.52
C GLU A 87 10.14 -19.22 6.88
N CYS A 88 10.24 -18.59 5.71
CA CYS A 88 9.09 -18.16 4.93
C CYS A 88 9.37 -18.33 3.44
N ASN A 89 8.45 -18.96 2.72
CA ASN A 89 8.57 -19.15 1.28
C ASN A 89 8.35 -17.84 0.52
N LEU A 90 8.96 -17.68 -0.66
CA LEU A 90 8.85 -16.45 -1.47
C LEU A 90 7.42 -16.08 -1.86
N ASP A 91 6.54 -17.08 -2.00
CA ASP A 91 5.13 -16.90 -2.35
C ASP A 91 4.20 -16.79 -1.13
N GLU A 92 4.76 -16.94 0.07
CA GLU A 92 4.04 -16.88 1.33
C GLU A 92 4.20 -15.49 1.96
N ARG A 93 3.14 -15.04 2.62
CA ARG A 93 3.11 -13.75 3.29
C ARG A 93 2.72 -13.96 4.74
N VAL A 94 3.58 -13.48 5.64
CA VAL A 94 3.31 -13.46 7.07
C VAL A 94 2.42 -12.26 7.38
N TYR A 95 1.44 -12.45 8.26
CA TYR A 95 0.51 -11.41 8.69
C TYR A 95 0.54 -11.26 10.20
N CYS A 96 0.47 -10.02 10.66
CA CYS A 96 0.32 -9.72 12.08
C CYS A 96 -0.99 -10.32 12.61
N ASN A 97 -0.92 -11.12 13.67
CA ASN A 97 -2.10 -11.73 14.29
C ASN A 97 -3.03 -10.69 14.93
N ASN A 98 -2.50 -9.50 15.27
CA ASN A 98 -3.28 -8.39 15.82
C ASN A 98 -3.99 -7.57 14.72
N CYS A 99 -3.25 -6.80 13.92
CA CYS A 99 -3.82 -5.86 12.96
C CYS A 99 -4.03 -6.44 11.54
N ARG A 100 -3.68 -7.71 11.31
CA ARG A 100 -3.78 -8.40 10.00
C ARG A 100 -2.98 -7.75 8.86
N THR A 101 -2.12 -6.78 9.16
CA THR A 101 -1.21 -6.18 8.20
C THR A 101 -0.10 -7.16 7.84
N SER A 102 0.30 -7.18 6.56
CA SER A 102 1.42 -8.00 6.10
C SER A 102 2.73 -7.57 6.73
N ILE A 103 3.48 -8.52 7.26
CA ILE A 103 4.81 -8.30 7.82
C ILE A 103 5.82 -8.36 6.68
N VAL A 104 6.73 -7.37 6.65
CA VAL A 104 7.75 -7.24 5.60
C VAL A 104 9.03 -7.96 5.99
N ASP A 105 9.51 -7.77 7.23
CA ASP A 105 10.78 -8.34 7.67
C ASP A 105 10.83 -8.53 9.20
N PHE A 106 11.15 -7.49 9.96
CA PHE A 106 11.25 -7.59 11.41
C PHE A 106 9.86 -7.70 12.05
N HIS A 107 9.73 -8.65 12.97
CA HIS A 107 8.50 -8.90 13.70
C HIS A 107 8.81 -9.63 15.01
N ARG A 108 7.87 -9.59 15.96
CA ARG A 108 7.98 -10.38 17.19
C ARG A 108 7.13 -11.63 17.07
N SER A 109 7.73 -12.79 17.32
CA SER A 109 7.10 -14.10 17.16
C SER A 109 7.14 -14.90 18.46
N CYS A 110 6.07 -15.62 18.75
CA CYS A 110 6.00 -16.50 19.90
C CYS A 110 6.73 -17.83 19.61
N LYS A 111 7.55 -18.32 20.54
CA LYS A 111 8.17 -19.65 20.41
C LYS A 111 7.21 -20.82 20.65
N CYS A 112 6.11 -20.58 21.36
CA CYS A 112 5.17 -21.62 21.79
C CYS A 112 3.92 -21.72 20.90
N CYS A 113 3.62 -20.71 20.09
CA CYS A 113 2.51 -20.72 19.14
C CYS A 113 2.81 -19.84 17.93
N PHE A 114 1.98 -19.93 16.89
CA PHE A 114 2.13 -19.16 15.64
C PHE A 114 1.55 -17.74 15.77
N TYR A 115 1.99 -17.00 16.79
CA TYR A 115 1.57 -15.63 17.02
C TYR A 115 2.67 -14.65 16.64
N ASP A 116 2.48 -13.94 15.54
CA ASP A 116 3.37 -12.93 14.99
C ASP A 116 2.77 -11.54 15.15
N LEU A 117 3.60 -10.59 15.58
CA LEU A 117 3.23 -9.21 15.85
C LEU A 117 4.14 -8.27 15.06
N CYS A 118 3.55 -7.36 14.29
CA CYS A 118 4.31 -6.36 13.54
C CYS A 118 4.89 -5.27 14.47
N LEU A 119 5.92 -4.56 14.00
CA LEU A 119 6.58 -3.51 14.79
C LEU A 119 5.64 -2.37 15.19
N ALA A 120 4.72 -1.99 14.31
CA ALA A 120 3.74 -0.95 14.60
C ALA A 120 2.88 -1.31 15.85
N CYS A 121 2.33 -2.53 15.88
CA CYS A 121 1.59 -3.00 17.05
C CYS A 121 2.49 -3.13 18.29
N CYS A 122 3.77 -3.50 18.12
CA CYS A 122 4.72 -3.52 19.24
C CYS A 122 4.89 -2.13 19.86
N TRP A 123 4.99 -1.08 19.05
CA TRP A 123 5.12 0.30 19.56
C TRP A 123 3.83 0.81 20.18
N GLU A 124 2.67 0.55 19.57
CA GLU A 124 1.37 0.89 20.15
C GLU A 124 1.22 0.27 21.55
N MET A 125 1.53 -1.03 21.68
CA MET A 125 1.50 -1.73 22.97
C MET A 125 2.42 -1.11 24.03
N ARG A 126 3.61 -0.64 23.65
CA ARG A 126 4.56 0.00 24.58
C ARG A 126 4.15 1.43 24.95
N LYS A 127 3.42 2.13 24.09
CA LYS A 127 2.84 3.45 24.39
C LYS A 127 1.62 3.36 25.30
N GLY A 128 1.03 2.18 25.43
CA GLY A 128 -0.23 1.97 26.12
C GLY A 128 -1.45 2.31 25.26
N ASP A 129 -1.26 2.47 23.95
CA ASP A 129 -2.34 2.63 22.99
C ASP A 129 -3.02 1.27 22.79
N VAL A 130 -4.36 1.24 22.74
CA VAL A 130 -5.09 0.01 22.43
C VAL A 130 -4.73 -0.41 21.00
N PRO A 131 -4.16 -1.61 20.78
CA PRO A 131 -3.73 -2.01 19.45
C PRO A 131 -4.94 -2.17 18.51
N GLY A 132 -4.99 -1.43 17.40
CA GLY A 132 -5.97 -1.67 16.32
C GLY A 132 -6.98 -0.57 15.98
N GLY A 133 -6.83 0.67 16.47
CA GLY A 133 -7.77 1.76 16.17
C GLY A 133 -9.08 1.68 16.96
N GLU A 134 -9.92 2.72 16.91
CA GLU A 134 -11.20 2.81 17.64
C GLU A 134 -11.97 1.49 17.58
N GLU A 135 -12.52 1.06 18.72
CA GLU A 135 -13.35 -0.15 18.85
C GLU A 135 -14.43 -0.17 17.77
N VAL A 136 -14.16 -0.87 16.66
CA VAL A 136 -15.22 -1.18 15.70
C VAL A 136 -16.05 -2.26 16.38
N GLN A 137 -17.19 -1.87 16.95
CA GLN A 137 -18.17 -2.83 17.45
C GLN A 137 -18.40 -3.87 16.35
N TRP A 138 -18.06 -5.13 16.66
CA TRP A 138 -18.43 -6.27 15.85
C TRP A 138 -19.95 -6.35 15.84
N THR A 139 -20.56 -5.67 14.89
CA THR A 139 -21.95 -5.93 14.52
C THR A 139 -21.95 -7.23 13.74
N GLU A 140 -22.74 -8.21 14.20
CA GLU A 140 -23.01 -9.40 13.40
C GLU A 140 -23.43 -8.93 11.99
N PRO A 141 -22.77 -9.38 10.92
CA PRO A 141 -23.23 -9.07 9.58
C PRO A 141 -24.64 -9.63 9.47
N GLU A 142 -25.63 -8.75 9.31
CA GLU A 142 -27.00 -9.17 9.03
C GLU A 142 -26.95 -10.21 7.90
N LYS A 143 -27.63 -11.35 8.10
CA LYS A 143 -27.75 -12.38 7.07
C LYS A 143 -28.52 -11.79 5.90
N ARG A 144 -27.80 -11.13 4.98
CA ARG A 144 -28.39 -10.53 3.78
C ARG A 144 -28.87 -11.67 2.89
N SER A 145 -30.14 -11.61 2.52
CA SER A 145 -30.79 -12.63 1.67
C SER A 145 -30.10 -12.71 0.31
N ARG A 146 -30.43 -13.77 -0.44
CA ARG A 146 -29.96 -13.98 -1.82
C ARG A 146 -30.24 -12.79 -2.75
N ASP A 147 -31.16 -11.91 -2.39
CA ASP A 147 -31.58 -10.74 -3.17
C ASP A 147 -30.51 -9.63 -3.19
N TYR A 148 -29.67 -9.54 -2.14
CA TYR A 148 -28.55 -8.61 -2.09
C TYR A 148 -27.50 -8.90 -3.17
N VAL A 149 -27.30 -10.17 -3.51
CA VAL A 149 -26.32 -10.61 -4.52
C VAL A 149 -26.68 -10.16 -5.93
N PHE A 150 -27.97 -9.94 -6.20
CA PHE A 150 -28.47 -9.58 -7.54
C PHE A 150 -28.94 -8.11 -7.65
N GLY A 151 -28.77 -7.30 -6.60
CA GLY A 151 -29.16 -5.89 -6.63
C GLY A 151 -30.66 -5.66 -6.83
N THR A 152 -31.49 -6.69 -6.59
CA THR A 152 -32.94 -6.55 -6.62
C THR A 152 -33.39 -5.93 -5.32
N THR A 153 -33.78 -4.65 -5.35
CA THR A 153 -34.41 -3.97 -4.22
C THR A 153 -35.67 -4.73 -3.81
N PRO A 154 -35.79 -5.20 -2.56
CA PRO A 154 -37.06 -5.70 -2.05
C PRO A 154 -38.07 -4.56 -2.08
N LYS A 155 -39.22 -4.77 -2.71
CA LYS A 155 -40.38 -3.88 -2.52
C LYS A 155 -40.96 -4.17 -1.14
N SER A 156 -40.39 -3.60 -0.09
CA SER A 156 -41.09 -3.52 1.19
C SER A 156 -42.25 -2.54 1.05
N LYS A 157 -43.46 -3.08 1.02
CA LYS A 157 -44.65 -2.32 1.42
C LYS A 157 -44.56 -2.16 2.93
N ASP A 158 -44.12 -1.00 3.39
CA ASP A 158 -44.64 -0.31 4.57
C ASP A 158 -43.89 1.01 4.77
N GLY A 159 -44.64 2.03 5.19
CA GLY A 159 -44.34 3.44 4.97
C GLY A 159 -43.32 4.08 5.90
N ASN A 160 -42.76 5.18 5.40
CA ASN A 160 -42.16 6.33 6.10
C ASN A 160 -41.34 6.06 7.38
N GLU A 161 -40.02 5.96 7.20
CA GLU A 161 -39.08 6.65 8.09
C GLU A 161 -37.85 7.08 7.29
N ARG A 162 -37.69 8.39 7.07
CA ARG A 162 -36.47 8.96 6.46
C ARG A 162 -35.40 9.03 7.53
N VAL A 163 -34.49 8.06 7.57
CA VAL A 163 -33.23 8.24 8.31
C VAL A 163 -32.26 8.98 7.39
N SER A 164 -32.19 10.30 7.56
CA SER A 164 -31.19 11.16 6.94
C SER A 164 -29.82 10.81 7.51
N LEU A 165 -28.92 10.25 6.69
CA LEU A 165 -27.49 10.27 6.95
C LEU A 165 -26.99 11.70 6.71
N SER A 166 -26.99 12.54 7.75
CA SER A 166 -26.30 13.82 7.70
C SER A 166 -24.80 13.58 7.74
N SER A 167 -24.13 14.06 6.69
CA SER A 167 -22.69 14.27 6.65
C SER A 167 -22.29 15.28 7.72
N HIS A 168 -21.13 15.04 8.34
CA HIS A 168 -20.56 15.89 9.39
C HIS A 168 -20.20 17.28 8.86
N SER A 169 -20.61 18.31 9.61
CA SER A 169 -20.11 19.68 9.51
C SER A 169 -18.69 19.78 10.12
N PRO A 170 -17.80 20.69 9.66
CA PRO A 170 -16.39 20.69 10.04
C PRO A 170 -16.02 21.50 11.30
N ASN A 171 -16.97 21.78 12.20
CA ASN A 171 -16.69 22.58 13.41
C ASN A 171 -17.24 21.90 14.66
N ALA A 172 -16.46 21.01 15.27
CA ALA A 172 -16.63 20.61 16.66
C ALA A 172 -15.24 20.39 17.30
N GLU A 173 -15.00 21.09 18.40
CA GLU A 173 -13.81 20.98 19.25
C GLU A 173 -13.66 19.58 19.88
N PRO A 174 -12.44 19.20 20.35
CA PRO A 174 -12.17 17.84 20.77
C PRO A 174 -12.79 17.56 22.14
N CYS A 175 -13.75 16.64 22.17
CA CYS A 175 -14.32 16.13 23.41
C CYS A 175 -13.31 15.20 24.10
N ASN A 176 -12.45 15.79 24.94
CA ASN A 176 -11.80 15.06 26.02
C ASN A 176 -12.87 14.55 26.99
N GLY A 177 -12.82 13.25 27.29
CA GLY A 177 -13.46 12.68 28.47
C GLY A 177 -14.82 12.04 28.23
N ILE A 178 -14.82 10.83 27.69
CA ILE A 178 -15.79 9.82 28.11
C ILE A 178 -14.97 8.62 28.55
N ALA A 179 -14.89 8.41 29.86
CA ALA A 179 -14.41 7.17 30.43
C ALA A 179 -15.36 6.07 29.94
N ALA A 180 -14.88 5.26 28.98
CA ALA A 180 -15.56 4.02 28.64
C ALA A 180 -15.69 3.20 29.92
N ILE A 181 -16.87 2.64 30.15
CA ILE A 181 -17.10 1.70 31.25
C ILE A 181 -16.24 0.48 30.94
N GLU A 182 -15.05 0.42 31.56
CA GLU A 182 -14.10 -0.66 31.38
C GLU A 182 -14.70 -1.94 31.97
N ASP A 183 -15.07 -2.90 31.11
CA ASP A 183 -15.26 -4.27 31.56
C ASP A 183 -13.88 -4.78 32.05
N PRO A 184 -13.72 -5.11 33.35
CA PRO A 184 -12.47 -5.59 33.92
C PRO A 184 -11.94 -6.86 33.23
N ASN A 185 -12.77 -7.53 32.42
CA ASN A 185 -12.43 -8.75 31.70
C ASN A 185 -12.16 -8.55 30.21
N ASN A 186 -12.11 -7.31 29.69
CA ASN A 186 -11.76 -7.08 28.29
C ASN A 186 -10.32 -7.57 28.04
N PRO A 187 -10.11 -8.65 27.25
CA PRO A 187 -8.78 -9.23 27.04
C PRO A 187 -7.81 -8.25 26.38
N LEU A 188 -8.32 -7.28 25.63
CA LEU A 188 -7.53 -6.23 24.97
C LEU A 188 -6.98 -5.21 25.98
N LEU A 189 -7.73 -4.90 27.05
CA LEU A 189 -7.26 -3.99 28.12
C LEU A 189 -6.23 -4.66 29.04
N LEU A 190 -6.23 -5.99 29.10
CA LEU A 190 -5.32 -6.77 29.95
C LEU A 190 -3.98 -7.09 29.27
N TRP A 191 -3.93 -7.08 27.94
CA TRP A 191 -2.71 -7.39 27.21
C TRP A 191 -1.88 -6.13 26.93
N LYS A 192 -0.88 -5.88 27.78
CA LYS A 192 0.02 -4.73 27.69
C LYS A 192 1.49 -5.18 27.69
N ALA A 193 2.38 -4.30 27.22
CA ALA A 193 3.81 -4.51 27.38
C ALA A 193 4.21 -4.48 28.88
N ASN A 194 5.24 -5.23 29.23
CA ASN A 194 5.83 -5.23 30.57
C ASN A 194 6.53 -3.88 30.87
N SER A 195 6.92 -3.65 32.13
CA SER A 195 7.60 -2.41 32.54
C SER A 195 8.98 -2.21 31.88
N ASP A 196 9.64 -3.29 31.48
CA ASP A 196 10.87 -3.28 30.66
C ASP A 196 10.57 -3.15 29.15
N GLY A 197 9.30 -3.04 28.78
CA GLY A 197 8.75 -2.98 27.42
C GLY A 197 8.85 -4.28 26.62
N SER A 198 9.21 -5.39 27.28
CA SER A 198 9.09 -6.73 26.70
C SER A 198 7.60 -7.08 26.50
N ILE A 199 7.27 -7.84 25.45
CA ILE A 199 5.88 -8.14 25.09
C ILE A 199 5.65 -9.64 25.24
N THR A 200 4.70 -10.01 26.10
CA THR A 200 4.25 -11.39 26.25
C THR A 200 3.26 -11.76 25.15
N CYS A 201 3.20 -13.04 24.82
CA CYS A 201 2.24 -13.59 23.90
C CYS A 201 0.83 -13.40 24.49
N PRO A 202 -0.15 -12.95 23.69
CA PRO A 202 -1.47 -12.62 24.22
C PRO A 202 -2.19 -13.83 24.82
N PRO A 203 -3.23 -13.63 25.64
CA PRO A 203 -4.11 -14.70 26.10
C PRO A 203 -4.77 -15.47 24.94
N ASN A 204 -5.20 -16.70 25.22
CA ASN A 204 -5.88 -17.58 24.26
C ASN A 204 -7.09 -16.93 23.57
N LYS A 205 -7.81 -16.03 24.26
CA LYS A 205 -8.95 -15.27 23.70
C LYS A 205 -8.56 -14.40 22.49
N LEU A 206 -7.29 -13.99 22.42
CA LEU A 206 -6.73 -13.21 21.32
C LEU A 206 -5.87 -14.07 20.37
N GLY A 207 -5.86 -15.40 20.56
CA GLY A 207 -5.14 -16.35 19.72
C GLY A 207 -3.69 -16.61 20.11
N GLY A 208 -3.21 -16.06 21.24
CA GLY A 208 -1.88 -16.36 21.77
C GLY A 208 -1.88 -17.49 22.82
N CYS A 209 -0.75 -17.70 23.49
CA CYS A 209 -0.58 -18.70 24.56
C CYS A 209 -0.59 -18.11 25.98
N GLY A 210 -0.58 -16.78 26.12
CA GLY A 210 -0.70 -16.06 27.39
C GLY A 210 0.54 -15.99 28.27
N GLY A 211 1.62 -16.74 27.98
CA GLY A 211 2.75 -16.87 28.90
C GLY A 211 4.15 -16.66 28.33
N SER A 212 4.36 -16.87 27.02
CA SER A 212 5.72 -16.83 26.43
C SER A 212 6.09 -15.43 25.97
N LEU A 213 7.36 -15.06 26.05
CA LEU A 213 7.83 -13.79 25.48
C LEU A 213 7.81 -13.85 23.95
N LEU A 214 7.41 -12.75 23.30
CA LEU A 214 7.54 -12.60 21.85
C LEU A 214 8.96 -12.14 21.50
N GLU A 215 9.68 -12.97 20.75
CA GLU A 215 11.07 -12.74 20.37
C GLU A 215 11.18 -12.04 19.03
N LEU A 216 12.15 -11.13 18.90
CA LEU A 216 12.40 -10.45 17.63
C LEU A 216 13.02 -11.42 16.61
N LYS A 217 12.35 -11.56 15.47
CA LYS A 217 12.78 -12.34 14.30
C LYS A 217 12.82 -11.46 13.05
N CYS A 218 13.52 -11.93 12.02
CA CYS A 218 13.54 -11.32 10.70
C CYS A 218 13.15 -12.35 9.62
N LEU A 219 12.59 -11.89 8.50
CA LEU A 219 12.29 -12.76 7.34
C LEU A 219 13.41 -12.68 6.30
N LEU A 220 14.00 -11.48 6.16
CA LEU A 220 15.11 -11.22 5.27
C LEU A 220 16.43 -11.44 6.01
N PRO A 221 17.50 -11.77 5.28
CA PRO A 221 18.86 -11.70 5.81
C PRO A 221 19.15 -10.32 6.38
N GLU A 222 19.68 -10.28 7.60
CA GLU A 222 19.80 -9.07 8.43
C GLU A 222 20.47 -7.87 7.73
N LYS A 223 21.48 -8.13 6.89
CA LYS A 223 22.24 -7.09 6.17
C LYS A 223 21.66 -6.70 4.80
N MET A 224 20.59 -7.36 4.36
CA MET A 224 20.06 -7.15 3.01
C MET A 224 19.57 -5.72 2.80
N LEU A 225 18.77 -5.20 3.74
CA LEU A 225 18.23 -3.85 3.63
C LEU A 225 19.32 -2.79 3.83
N SER A 226 20.31 -3.05 4.70
CA SER A 226 21.47 -2.16 4.86
C SER A 226 22.23 -1.99 3.56
N GLU A 227 22.60 -3.10 2.91
CA GLU A 227 23.29 -3.10 1.62
C GLU A 227 22.45 -2.50 0.50
N LEU A 228 21.13 -2.73 0.50
CA LEU A 228 20.23 -2.20 -0.52
C LEU A 228 20.20 -0.67 -0.51
N GLU A 229 20.14 -0.05 0.66
CA GLU A 229 20.19 1.41 0.77
C GLU A 229 21.55 1.97 0.42
N GLU A 230 22.65 1.34 0.81
CA GLU A 230 23.99 1.79 0.40
C GLU A 230 24.15 1.78 -1.13
N LYS A 231 23.63 0.72 -1.78
CA LYS A 231 23.58 0.63 -3.25
C LYS A 231 22.69 1.73 -3.83
N ALA A 232 21.51 1.96 -3.23
CA ALA A 232 20.60 3.02 -3.65
C ALA A 232 21.24 4.41 -3.55
N ASP A 233 21.88 4.72 -2.42
CA ASP A 233 22.58 5.97 -2.17
C ASP A 233 23.72 6.21 -3.15
N ARG A 234 24.48 5.16 -3.47
CA ARG A 234 25.52 5.24 -4.51
C ARG A 234 24.93 5.61 -5.87
N ILE A 235 23.78 5.07 -6.23
CA ILE A 235 23.09 5.41 -7.49
C ILE A 235 22.58 6.85 -7.45
N VAL A 236 21.96 7.29 -6.34
CA VAL A 236 21.45 8.65 -6.21
C VAL A 236 22.55 9.70 -6.35
N ARG A 237 23.77 9.42 -5.86
CA ARG A 237 24.95 10.27 -6.01
C ARG A 237 25.59 10.24 -7.40
N SER A 238 25.13 9.38 -8.30
CA SER A 238 25.72 9.24 -9.64
C SER A 238 25.23 10.30 -10.63
N GLU A 239 26.08 10.64 -11.61
CA GLU A 239 25.67 11.51 -12.72
C GLU A 239 24.50 10.95 -13.52
N ILE A 240 24.37 9.61 -13.60
CA ILE A 240 23.28 8.94 -14.32
C ILE A 240 21.95 9.32 -13.69
N PHE A 241 21.87 9.28 -12.36
CA PHE A 241 20.67 9.67 -11.63
C PHE A 241 20.38 11.17 -11.80
N ALA A 242 21.39 12.02 -11.69
CA ALA A 242 21.24 13.47 -11.91
C ALA A 242 20.69 13.78 -13.32
N LYS A 243 21.24 13.15 -14.37
CA LYS A 243 20.79 13.28 -15.76
C LYS A 243 19.36 12.75 -15.95
N ALA A 244 19.02 11.63 -15.33
CA ALA A 244 17.69 11.03 -15.40
C ALA A 244 16.61 11.89 -14.73
N VAL A 245 16.92 12.48 -13.56
CA VAL A 245 15.99 13.34 -12.82
C VAL A 245 15.84 14.71 -13.48
N ALA A 246 16.92 15.33 -13.97
CA ALA A 246 16.87 16.62 -14.65
C ALA A 246 16.02 16.60 -15.94
N ARG A 247 15.94 15.46 -16.63
CA ARG A 247 15.09 15.29 -17.83
C ARG A 247 13.61 15.03 -17.49
N SER A 248 13.28 14.77 -16.23
CA SER A 248 11.91 14.43 -15.80
C SER A 248 11.08 15.64 -15.36
N SER A 249 11.74 16.74 -14.98
CA SER A 249 11.08 17.98 -14.54
C SER A 249 10.54 18.86 -15.68
N GLY A 250 10.77 18.50 -16.96
CA GLY A 250 10.56 19.43 -18.07
C GLY A 250 9.74 18.98 -19.27
N GLN A 251 9.22 17.75 -19.34
CA GLN A 251 8.44 17.32 -20.52
C GLN A 251 7.61 16.05 -20.24
N CYS A 252 6.42 16.20 -19.66
CA CYS A 252 5.34 15.30 -20.04
C CYS A 252 5.08 15.54 -21.52
N PRO A 253 4.89 14.51 -22.36
CA PRO A 253 4.36 14.69 -23.72
C PRO A 253 3.01 15.44 -23.74
N CYS A 254 2.35 15.49 -22.59
CA CYS A 254 1.10 16.12 -22.25
C CYS A 254 1.18 17.64 -22.28
N TYR A 255 2.37 18.21 -22.04
CA TYR A 255 2.63 19.64 -22.01
C TYR A 255 3.51 20.06 -23.20
N ASP A 256 3.28 21.25 -23.73
CA ASP A 256 4.22 21.91 -24.64
C ASP A 256 5.38 22.54 -23.85
N HIS A 257 6.32 23.16 -24.57
CA HIS A 257 7.49 23.80 -23.96
C HIS A 257 7.14 25.03 -23.10
N SER A 258 5.90 25.53 -23.20
CA SER A 258 5.38 26.63 -22.38
C SER A 258 4.53 26.15 -21.19
N GLY A 259 4.46 24.83 -20.95
CA GLY A 259 3.72 24.27 -19.81
C GLY A 259 2.21 24.22 -20.01
N ASN A 260 1.72 24.45 -21.23
CA ASN A 260 0.31 24.31 -21.57
C ASN A 260 0.01 22.88 -22.03
N ILE A 261 -1.19 22.39 -21.72
CA ILE A 261 -1.62 21.06 -22.15
C ILE A 261 -1.81 21.08 -23.67
N ARG A 262 -1.26 20.08 -24.36
CA ARG A 262 -1.41 19.92 -25.82
C ARG A 262 -2.85 19.48 -26.16
N ALA A 263 -3.81 20.41 -26.15
CA ALA A 263 -5.25 20.13 -26.26
C ALA A 263 -5.70 19.36 -27.52
N GLN A 264 -4.89 19.31 -28.59
CA GLN A 264 -5.26 18.66 -29.85
C GLN A 264 -5.27 17.12 -29.79
N ASP A 265 -4.62 16.49 -28.81
CA ASP A 265 -4.45 15.02 -28.77
C ASP A 265 -5.17 14.34 -27.57
N TRP A 266 -5.88 15.11 -26.73
CA TRP A 266 -6.37 14.62 -25.42
C TRP A 266 -7.76 15.16 -25.07
N ARG A 267 -8.59 14.32 -24.44
CA ARG A 267 -9.88 14.70 -23.83
C ARG A 267 -9.74 14.70 -22.32
N GLU A 268 -10.22 15.76 -21.68
CA GLU A 268 -10.35 15.80 -20.22
C GLU A 268 -11.38 14.75 -19.77
N ALA A 269 -10.95 13.86 -18.88
CA ALA A 269 -11.74 12.75 -18.36
C ALA A 269 -12.27 13.05 -16.95
N ALA A 270 -11.49 13.75 -16.13
CA ALA A 270 -11.91 14.19 -14.80
C ALA A 270 -11.11 15.41 -14.33
N ASN A 271 -11.78 16.28 -13.57
CA ASN A 271 -11.18 17.45 -12.94
C ASN A 271 -11.96 17.79 -11.66
N ARG A 272 -11.26 17.83 -10.52
CA ARG A 272 -11.80 18.29 -9.25
C ARG A 272 -11.43 19.76 -9.06
N LYS A 273 -12.42 20.64 -8.96
CA LYS A 273 -12.21 22.08 -8.73
C LYS A 273 -11.42 22.30 -7.43
N GLY A 274 -10.33 23.08 -7.50
CA GLY A 274 -9.58 23.56 -6.34
C GLY A 274 -8.21 22.93 -6.10
N LEU A 275 -7.76 21.98 -6.93
CA LEU A 275 -6.45 21.34 -6.82
C LEU A 275 -5.74 21.27 -8.18
N SER A 276 -4.47 21.66 -8.26
CA SER A 276 -3.70 21.78 -9.51
C SER A 276 -3.18 20.46 -10.08
N ASP A 277 -3.36 19.34 -9.37
CA ASP A 277 -2.77 18.03 -9.66
C ASP A 277 -3.79 16.96 -10.06
N ASN A 278 -5.07 17.33 -10.24
CA ASN A 278 -6.18 16.38 -10.37
C ASN A 278 -6.82 16.33 -11.78
N HIS A 279 -6.06 16.65 -12.82
CA HIS A 279 -6.56 16.54 -14.19
C HIS A 279 -6.26 15.16 -14.78
N LEU A 280 -7.31 14.36 -14.98
CA LEU A 280 -7.23 13.09 -15.68
C LEU A 280 -7.51 13.33 -17.16
N TYR A 281 -6.61 12.90 -18.05
CA TYR A 281 -6.80 13.01 -19.50
C TYR A 281 -6.86 11.63 -20.15
N CYS A 282 -7.79 11.47 -21.10
CA CYS A 282 -7.88 10.33 -21.98
C CYS A 282 -7.28 10.69 -23.35
N PRO A 283 -6.39 9.87 -23.91
CA PRO A 283 -5.88 10.09 -25.26
C PRO A 283 -7.03 10.09 -26.28
N VAL A 284 -7.09 11.08 -27.17
CA VAL A 284 -7.94 11.01 -28.36
C VAL A 284 -7.19 10.12 -29.36
N PRO A 285 -7.77 9.03 -29.86
CA PRO A 285 -7.10 8.21 -30.87
C PRO A 285 -6.86 9.08 -32.12
N PRO A 286 -5.61 9.35 -32.52
CA PRO A 286 -5.36 10.01 -33.78
C PRO A 286 -5.72 9.02 -34.90
N VAL A 287 -6.30 9.55 -35.97
CA VAL A 287 -6.68 8.81 -37.18
C VAL A 287 -5.44 8.19 -37.87
N SER A 288 -4.21 8.50 -37.45
CA SER A 288 -3.00 8.03 -38.15
C SER A 288 -1.69 7.88 -37.34
N ARG A 289 -1.66 8.00 -36.00
CA ARG A 289 -0.42 7.82 -35.22
C ARG A 289 -0.48 6.64 -34.24
N ARG A 290 0.50 5.75 -34.31
CA ARG A 290 0.67 4.60 -33.40
C ARG A 290 0.88 5.10 -31.97
N MET A 291 -0.08 4.83 -31.09
CA MET A 291 0.00 5.12 -29.65
C MET A 291 0.97 4.17 -28.94
N THR A 292 1.97 4.71 -28.25
CA THR A 292 2.87 3.99 -27.34
C THR A 292 2.27 3.91 -25.94
N TRP A 293 2.69 2.96 -25.10
CA TRP A 293 2.13 2.81 -23.73
C TRP A 293 2.54 3.98 -22.79
N SER A 294 3.45 4.85 -23.23
CA SER A 294 3.80 6.12 -22.60
C SER A 294 2.59 7.08 -22.46
N THR A 295 1.54 6.84 -23.24
CA THR A 295 0.35 7.68 -23.40
C THR A 295 -0.71 7.43 -22.31
N PHE A 296 -0.55 6.42 -21.44
CA PHE A 296 -1.56 6.02 -20.44
C PHE A 296 -1.25 6.42 -18.99
N ARG A 297 -0.13 7.09 -18.70
CA ARG A 297 0.18 7.48 -17.32
C ARG A 297 -0.43 8.83 -16.97
N CYS A 298 -1.27 8.77 -15.95
CA CYS A 298 -1.75 9.90 -15.17
C CYS A 298 -0.59 10.81 -14.78
N ILE A 299 -0.84 12.10 -14.98
CA ILE A 299 -0.01 13.23 -14.58
C ILE A 299 -0.22 13.41 -13.08
N GLY A 300 0.87 13.27 -12.34
CA GLY A 300 0.94 13.66 -10.94
C GLY A 300 2.37 14.09 -10.68
N GLN A 301 2.73 15.32 -11.03
CA GLN A 301 3.88 15.99 -10.44
C GLN A 301 3.62 17.48 -10.30
N GLY A 302 3.83 17.96 -9.08
CA GLY A 302 4.50 19.22 -8.83
C GLY A 302 3.61 20.32 -8.30
N VAL A 303 3.50 20.40 -6.97
CA VAL A 303 3.59 21.70 -6.31
C VAL A 303 4.80 21.64 -5.39
N SER A 304 5.76 22.53 -5.66
CA SER A 304 6.75 22.93 -4.67
C SER A 304 6.05 23.80 -3.63
N LEU A 305 5.95 23.29 -2.41
CA LEU A 305 6.28 23.92 -1.12
C LEU A 305 5.98 22.89 -0.02
#